data_AF-A0A2K3QGQ0-F1
#
_entry.id   AF-A0A2K3QGQ0-F1
#
_cell.length_a   1.000
_cell.length_b   1.000
_cell.length_c   1.000
_cell.angle_alpha   90.00
_cell.angle_beta   90.00
_cell.angle_gamma   90.00
#
_symmetry.space_group_name_H-M   'P 1'
#
loop_
_entity.id
_entity.type
_entity.pdbx_description
1 polymer ?
#
loop_
_entity_poly.entity_id
_entity_poly.type
_entity_poly.pdbx_seq_one_letter_code
_entity_poly.pdbx_strand_id
1 'polypeptide(L)'
;MPNMVFLATLAADVLFLATGCIELGFSLVVNSQMTNAPQDGQGAIRNLLYQSFPLTAGIVNAVFILVAFFFTLPGFVSPVRVWFKLGGLMITFSGLFTMCVGVYLWVMTLQFKQSFFPTFVAQDPAVHKLIQQSFQCCGYFNSTTPAFVTDATCPSPAAASLVTGCGPAISNFSNIFLDNIFTALFGMVGVDVILILAIACFLKDLGERERYRHIDEKSGYRQI
;
A
#
# COMPACT_ATOMS: atom_id res chain seq x y z
N MET A 1 36.38 11.26 2.75
CA MET A 1 35.68 9.97 2.94
C MET A 1 34.22 10.27 3.25
N PRO A 2 33.24 9.63 2.58
CA PRO A 2 31.83 9.87 2.88
C PRO A 2 31.55 9.50 4.34
N ASN A 3 30.81 10.36 5.04
CA ASN A 3 30.40 10.10 6.41
C ASN A 3 29.47 8.87 6.43
N MET A 4 29.60 7.99 7.42
CA MET A 4 28.68 6.85 7.62
C MET A 4 27.23 7.34 7.71
N VAL A 5 27.02 8.50 8.36
CA VAL A 5 25.69 9.14 8.45
C VAL A 5 25.16 9.52 7.07
N PHE A 6 26.00 10.12 6.21
CA PHE A 6 25.61 10.48 4.85
C PHE A 6 25.21 9.25 4.04
N LEU A 7 26.00 8.17 4.11
CA LEU A 7 25.72 6.94 3.37
C LEU A 7 24.42 6.28 3.86
N ALA A 8 24.18 6.27 5.17
CA ALA A 8 22.96 5.73 5.75
C ALA A 8 21.71 6.53 5.31
N THR A 9 21.77 7.86 5.33
CA THR A 9 20.67 8.71 4.86
C THR A 9 20.43 8.54 3.36
N LEU A 10 21.48 8.45 2.55
CA LEU A 10 21.35 8.18 1.11
C LEU A 10 20.72 6.81 0.84
N ALA A 11 21.13 5.77 1.57
CA ALA A 11 20.54 4.43 1.43
C ALA A 11 19.05 4.42 1.82
N ALA A 12 18.68 5.12 2.89
CA ALA A 12 17.28 5.26 3.31
C ALA A 12 16.45 6.02 2.26
N ASP A 13 17.03 7.06 1.64
CA ASP A 13 16.38 7.86 0.60
C ASP A 13 16.13 7.05 -0.69
N VAL A 14 17.09 6.19 -1.07
CA VAL A 14 16.91 5.23 -2.19
C VAL A 14 15.83 4.18 -1.87
N LEU A 15 15.78 3.68 -0.63
CA LEU A 15 14.71 2.76 -0.21
C LEU A 15 13.33 3.43 -0.26
N PHE A 16 13.23 4.69 0.16
CA PHE A 16 12.02 5.49 0.06
C PHE A 16 11.59 5.74 -1.39
N LEU A 17 12.53 5.99 -2.30
CA LEU A 17 12.21 6.05 -3.73
C LEU A 17 11.67 4.71 -4.23
N ALA A 18 12.28 3.60 -3.81
CA ALA A 18 11.86 2.26 -4.22
C ALA A 18 10.42 1.96 -3.76
N THR A 19 10.05 2.33 -2.54
CA THR A 19 8.66 2.15 -2.04
C THR A 19 7.67 2.96 -2.88
N GLY A 20 7.96 4.23 -3.20
CA GLY A 20 7.11 5.04 -4.09
C GLY A 20 6.95 4.46 -5.50
N CYS A 21 8.04 3.95 -6.09
CA CYS A 21 8.00 3.29 -7.39
C CYS A 21 7.14 2.00 -7.35
N ILE A 22 7.25 1.21 -6.28
CA ILE A 22 6.45 0.00 -6.08
C ILE A 22 4.96 0.36 -5.91
N GLU A 23 4.64 1.36 -5.09
CA GLU A 23 3.27 1.83 -4.86
C GLU A 23 2.63 2.33 -6.17
N LEU A 24 3.36 3.14 -6.94
CA LEU A 24 2.90 3.63 -8.24
C LEU A 24 2.69 2.48 -9.23
N GLY A 25 3.69 1.59 -9.34
CA GLY A 25 3.63 0.44 -10.26
C GLY A 25 2.46 -0.48 -9.93
N PHE A 26 2.27 -0.81 -8.66
CA PHE A 26 1.13 -1.60 -8.20
C PHE A 26 -0.19 -0.92 -8.55
N SER A 27 -0.34 0.37 -8.24
CA SER A 27 -1.59 1.10 -8.47
C SER A 27 -1.94 1.19 -9.96
N LEU A 28 -0.96 1.43 -10.82
CA LEU A 28 -1.16 1.50 -12.28
C LEU A 28 -1.48 0.13 -12.89
N VAL A 29 -0.75 -0.91 -12.49
CA VAL A 29 -1.00 -2.28 -12.99
C VAL A 29 -2.40 -2.74 -12.58
N VAL A 30 -2.78 -2.55 -11.33
CA VAL A 30 -4.11 -2.93 -10.84
C VAL A 30 -5.21 -2.14 -11.54
N ASN A 31 -5.04 -0.83 -11.68
CA ASN A 31 -6.01 0.02 -12.39
C ASN A 31 -6.22 -0.41 -13.85
N SER A 32 -5.16 -0.92 -14.51
CA SER A 32 -5.27 -1.45 -15.87
C SER A 32 -5.97 -2.81 -15.96
N GLN A 33 -5.95 -3.60 -14.89
CA GLN A 33 -6.45 -4.98 -14.91
C GLN A 33 -7.82 -5.18 -14.26
N MET A 34 -8.28 -4.24 -13.42
CA MET A 34 -9.50 -4.39 -12.62
C MET A 34 -10.81 -4.51 -13.45
N THR A 35 -10.77 -4.15 -14.73
CA THR A 35 -11.91 -4.24 -15.66
C THR A 35 -11.81 -5.41 -16.64
N ASN A 36 -10.75 -6.22 -16.56
CA ASN A 36 -10.61 -7.39 -17.42
C ASN A 36 -11.71 -8.42 -17.10
N ALA A 37 -12.22 -9.07 -18.14
CA ALA A 37 -13.19 -10.15 -17.97
C ALA A 37 -12.55 -11.30 -17.16
N PRO A 38 -13.16 -11.71 -16.04
CA PRO A 38 -12.61 -12.79 -15.23
C PRO A 38 -12.74 -14.13 -15.95
N GLN A 39 -11.67 -14.93 -15.95
CA GLN A 39 -11.68 -16.28 -16.50
C GLN A 39 -12.19 -17.31 -15.47
N ASP A 40 -12.07 -17.00 -14.19
CA ASP A 40 -12.40 -17.84 -13.05
C ASP A 40 -13.02 -17.01 -11.91
N GLY A 41 -13.61 -17.70 -10.93
CA GLY A 41 -14.24 -17.07 -9.77
C GLY A 41 -13.24 -16.35 -8.86
N GLN A 42 -12.00 -16.84 -8.75
CA GLN A 42 -10.95 -16.15 -7.98
C GLN A 42 -10.55 -14.83 -8.65
N GLY A 43 -10.37 -14.83 -9.97
CA GLY A 43 -10.14 -13.62 -10.76
C GLY A 43 -11.31 -12.64 -10.66
N ALA A 44 -12.55 -13.12 -10.66
CA ALA A 44 -13.73 -12.27 -10.45
C ALA A 44 -13.68 -11.57 -9.09
N ILE A 45 -13.46 -12.31 -8.01
CA ILE A 45 -13.34 -11.73 -6.66
C ILE A 45 -12.17 -10.75 -6.58
N ARG A 46 -11.02 -11.09 -7.16
CA ARG A 46 -9.84 -10.22 -7.19
C ARG A 46 -10.12 -8.89 -7.91
N ASN A 47 -10.82 -8.92 -9.05
CA ASN A 47 -11.19 -7.70 -9.78
C ASN A 47 -12.16 -6.83 -8.98
N LEU A 48 -13.15 -7.44 -8.30
CA LEU A 48 -14.07 -6.72 -7.42
C LEU A 48 -13.38 -6.10 -6.21
N LEU A 49 -12.38 -6.81 -5.67
CA LEU A 49 -11.56 -6.32 -4.58
C LEU A 49 -10.74 -5.09 -5.02
N TYR A 50 -10.14 -5.16 -6.22
CA TYR A 50 -9.41 -4.03 -6.80
C TYR A 50 -10.26 -2.80 -7.03
N GLN A 51 -11.51 -2.97 -7.47
CA GLN A 51 -12.45 -1.85 -7.63
C GLN A 51 -12.81 -1.18 -6.30
N SER A 52 -12.68 -1.91 -5.18
CA SER A 52 -12.93 -1.37 -3.84
C SER A 52 -11.71 -0.66 -3.24
N PHE A 53 -10.54 -0.73 -3.87
CA PHE A 53 -9.33 -0.10 -3.36
C PHE A 53 -9.26 1.38 -3.74
N PRO A 54 -8.75 2.25 -2.85
CA PRO A 54 -8.54 3.66 -3.16
C PRO A 54 -7.28 3.83 -4.06
N LEU A 55 -7.28 3.25 -5.26
CA LEU A 55 -6.12 3.25 -6.17
C LEU A 55 -5.68 4.67 -6.55
N THR A 56 -6.63 5.57 -6.77
CA THR A 56 -6.35 6.99 -7.04
C THR A 56 -5.58 7.64 -5.88
N ALA A 57 -5.93 7.30 -4.64
CA ALA A 57 -5.25 7.79 -3.45
C ALA A 57 -3.80 7.30 -3.42
N GLY A 58 -3.57 6.02 -3.73
CA GLY A 58 -2.21 5.45 -3.84
C GLY A 58 -1.37 6.08 -4.96
N ILE A 59 -1.96 6.34 -6.13
CA ILE A 59 -1.25 7.02 -7.23
C ILE A 59 -0.83 8.43 -6.79
N VAL A 60 -1.73 9.19 -6.17
CA VAL A 60 -1.44 10.54 -5.69
C VAL A 60 -0.31 10.52 -4.65
N ASN A 61 -0.37 9.60 -3.68
CA ASN A 61 0.66 9.46 -2.66
C ASN A 61 2.02 9.07 -3.24
N ALA A 62 2.05 8.11 -4.18
CA ALA A 62 3.28 7.73 -4.85
C ALA A 62 3.91 8.90 -5.63
N VAL A 63 3.10 9.75 -6.27
CA VAL A 63 3.60 10.99 -6.88
C VAL A 63 4.19 11.93 -5.81
N PHE A 64 3.55 12.06 -4.65
CA PHE A 64 4.12 12.83 -3.54
C PHE A 64 5.45 12.27 -3.05
N ILE A 65 5.61 10.95 -2.97
CA ILE A 65 6.89 10.29 -2.62
C ILE A 65 7.97 10.65 -3.64
N LEU A 66 7.68 10.53 -4.93
CA LEU A 66 8.63 10.87 -5.99
C LEU A 66 9.05 12.34 -5.91
N VAL A 67 8.09 13.25 -5.73
CA VAL A 67 8.38 14.68 -5.56
C VAL A 67 9.22 14.92 -4.31
N ALA A 68 8.86 14.31 -3.17
CA ALA A 68 9.61 14.44 -1.93
C ALA A 68 11.07 13.98 -2.08
N PHE A 69 11.32 12.89 -2.80
CA PHE A 69 12.66 12.44 -3.17
C PHE A 69 13.42 13.48 -4.01
N PHE A 70 12.79 14.10 -5.00
CA PHE A 70 13.44 15.19 -5.73
C PHE A 70 13.80 16.39 -4.83
N PHE A 71 13.03 16.65 -3.78
CA PHE A 71 13.34 17.70 -2.80
C PHE A 71 14.46 17.31 -1.80
N THR A 72 14.71 16.02 -1.56
CA THR A 72 15.83 15.58 -0.72
C THR A 72 17.17 15.65 -1.46
N LEU A 73 17.19 15.49 -2.79
CA LEU A 73 18.41 15.54 -3.61
C LEU A 73 19.25 16.83 -3.43
N PRO A 74 18.69 18.06 -3.53
CA PRO A 74 19.45 19.28 -3.25
C PRO A 74 20.02 19.33 -1.83
N GLY A 75 19.34 18.69 -0.87
CA GLY A 75 19.84 18.59 0.50
C GLY A 75 21.20 17.89 0.57
N PHE A 76 21.41 16.82 -0.19
CA PHE A 76 22.68 16.10 -0.17
C PHE A 76 23.85 16.89 -0.79
N VAL A 77 23.55 17.81 -1.70
CA VAL A 77 24.56 18.58 -2.44
C VAL A 77 24.81 19.96 -1.82
N SER A 78 23.80 20.52 -1.16
CA SER A 78 23.83 21.89 -0.63
C SER A 78 23.98 21.92 0.89
N PRO A 79 24.75 22.87 1.46
CA PRO A 79 24.77 23.11 2.90
C PRO A 79 23.45 23.70 3.43
N VAL A 80 22.51 24.05 2.55
CA VAL A 80 21.23 24.67 2.91
C VAL A 80 20.28 23.65 3.53
N ARG A 81 20.14 23.72 4.86
CA ARG A 81 19.31 22.81 5.68
C ARG A 81 17.80 22.86 5.37
N VAL A 82 17.34 23.88 4.65
CA VAL A 82 15.90 24.08 4.36
C VAL A 82 15.35 22.95 3.50
N TRP A 83 16.14 22.42 2.55
CA TRP A 83 15.73 21.34 1.66
C TRP A 83 15.35 20.07 2.41
N PHE A 84 16.18 19.64 3.36
CA PHE A 84 15.87 18.49 4.21
C PHE A 84 14.72 18.71 5.18
N LYS A 85 14.51 19.94 5.68
CA LYS A 85 13.34 20.24 6.53
C LYS A 85 12.04 20.15 5.73
N LEU A 86 12.04 20.70 4.51
CA LEU A 86 10.89 20.64 3.62
C LEU A 86 10.63 19.20 3.14
N GLY A 87 11.67 18.51 2.70
CA GLY A 87 11.60 17.09 2.31
C GLY A 87 11.11 16.21 3.47
N GLY A 88 11.66 16.37 4.67
CA GLY A 88 11.23 15.64 5.86
C GLY A 88 9.75 15.88 6.22
N LEU A 89 9.24 17.10 6.03
CA LEU A 89 7.81 17.39 6.22
C LEU A 89 6.95 16.67 5.18
N MET A 90 7.37 16.67 3.91
CA MET A 90 6.65 15.96 2.85
C MET A 90 6.64 14.44 3.07
N ILE A 91 7.77 13.87 3.48
CA ILE A 91 7.89 12.44 3.83
C ILE A 91 6.96 12.11 5.01
N THR A 92 6.90 12.98 6.02
CA THR A 92 6.00 12.79 7.18
C THR A 92 4.54 12.78 6.75
N PHE A 93 4.14 13.70 5.85
CA PHE A 93 2.79 13.73 5.31
C PHE A 93 2.47 12.46 4.51
N SER A 94 3.40 12.03 3.65
CA SER A 94 3.29 10.78 2.88
C SER A 94 3.14 9.56 3.77
N GLY A 95 3.96 9.44 4.82
CA GLY A 95 3.88 8.31 5.75
C GLY A 95 2.58 8.29 6.54
N LEU A 96 2.08 9.45 6.96
CA LEU A 96 0.78 9.54 7.62
C LEU A 96 -0.37 9.14 6.67
N PHE A 97 -0.32 9.59 5.42
CA PHE A 97 -1.30 9.23 4.41
C PHE A 97 -1.31 7.72 4.15
N THR A 98 -0.12 7.14 3.92
CA THR A 98 0.07 5.69 3.72
C THR A 98 -0.42 4.89 4.92
N MET A 99 -0.18 5.38 6.13
CA MET A 99 -0.68 4.78 7.37
C MET A 99 -2.21 4.78 7.41
N CYS A 100 -2.87 5.89 7.05
CA CYS A 100 -4.33 5.95 6.99
C CYS A 100 -4.91 4.94 5.99
N VAL A 101 -4.30 4.79 4.81
CA VAL A 101 -4.71 3.79 3.80
C VAL A 101 -4.48 2.37 4.32
N GLY A 102 -3.34 2.10 4.96
CA GLY A 102 -3.03 0.81 5.57
C GLY A 102 -4.04 0.41 6.64
N VAL A 103 -4.39 1.34 7.54
CA VAL A 103 -5.42 1.12 8.56
C VAL A 103 -6.79 0.90 7.94
N TYR A 104 -7.16 1.64 6.89
CA TYR A 104 -8.42 1.44 6.17
C TYR A 104 -8.53 0.02 5.59
N LEU A 105 -7.48 -0.46 4.90
CA LEU A 105 -7.46 -1.81 4.34
C LEU A 105 -7.45 -2.89 5.43
N TRP A 106 -6.74 -2.65 6.53
CA TRP A 106 -6.74 -3.56 7.68
C TRP A 106 -8.14 -3.66 8.33
N VAL A 107 -8.83 -2.55 8.53
CA VAL A 107 -10.20 -2.56 9.07
C VAL A 107 -11.16 -3.31 8.12
N MET A 108 -10.96 -3.17 6.81
CA MET A 108 -11.73 -3.93 5.82
C MET A 108 -11.59 -5.44 5.96
N THR A 109 -10.42 -5.98 6.38
CA THR A 109 -10.27 -7.44 6.56
C THR A 109 -11.11 -7.97 7.72
N LEU A 110 -11.27 -7.17 8.78
CA LEU A 110 -12.05 -7.55 9.97
C LEU A 110 -13.54 -7.72 9.68
N GLN A 111 -14.08 -6.92 8.76
CA GLN A 111 -15.51 -6.90 8.42
C GLN A 111 -15.80 -7.36 6.99
N PHE A 112 -14.81 -7.96 6.33
CA PHE A 112 -14.86 -8.25 4.89
C PHE A 112 -16.13 -8.98 4.49
N LYS A 113 -16.46 -10.07 5.21
CA LYS A 113 -17.65 -10.88 4.93
C LYS A 113 -18.95 -10.06 4.90
N GLN A 114 -19.12 -9.10 5.81
CA GLN A 114 -20.35 -8.29 5.85
C GLN A 114 -20.31 -7.16 4.82
N SER A 115 -19.19 -6.44 4.73
CA SER A 115 -19.04 -5.29 3.84
C SER A 115 -19.03 -5.66 2.36
N PHE A 116 -18.58 -6.88 2.01
CA PHE A 116 -18.53 -7.35 0.63
C PHE A 116 -19.86 -7.94 0.13
N PHE A 117 -20.80 -8.26 1.03
CA PHE A 117 -22.11 -8.78 0.66
C PHE A 117 -22.87 -7.94 -0.38
N PRO A 118 -23.05 -6.61 -0.22
CA PRO A 118 -23.74 -5.79 -1.22
C PRO A 118 -23.03 -5.83 -2.59
N THR A 119 -21.69 -5.80 -2.60
CA THR A 119 -20.89 -5.91 -3.82
C THR A 119 -21.11 -7.25 -4.51
N PHE A 120 -21.19 -8.34 -3.75
CA PHE A 120 -21.49 -9.68 -4.28
C PHE A 120 -22.91 -9.74 -4.87
N VAL A 121 -23.92 -9.23 -4.17
CA VAL A 121 -25.32 -9.26 -4.63
C VAL A 121 -25.53 -8.43 -5.91
N ALA A 122 -24.76 -7.35 -6.07
CA ALA A 122 -24.83 -6.49 -7.26
C ALA A 122 -24.21 -7.12 -8.52
N GLN A 123 -23.55 -8.28 -8.43
CA GLN A 123 -22.94 -8.93 -9.59
C GLN A 123 -23.95 -9.66 -10.47
N ASP A 124 -23.59 -9.78 -11.75
CA ASP A 124 -24.37 -10.55 -12.72
C ASP A 124 -24.41 -12.05 -12.40
N PRO A 125 -25.47 -12.77 -12.79
CA PRO A 125 -25.59 -14.21 -12.58
C PRO A 125 -24.45 -15.02 -13.20
N ALA A 126 -23.82 -14.53 -14.27
CA ALA A 126 -22.65 -15.17 -14.87
C ALA A 126 -21.44 -15.17 -13.92
N VAL A 127 -21.21 -14.06 -13.22
CA VAL A 127 -20.13 -13.93 -12.24
C VAL A 127 -20.42 -14.79 -11.01
N HIS A 128 -21.67 -14.85 -10.57
CA HIS A 128 -22.08 -15.75 -9.48
C HIS A 128 -21.76 -17.21 -9.81
N LYS A 129 -22.09 -17.70 -11.01
CA LYS A 129 -21.76 -19.06 -11.44
C LYS A 129 -20.26 -19.33 -11.40
N LEU A 130 -19.44 -18.40 -11.89
CA LEU A 130 -17.96 -18.55 -11.85
C LEU A 130 -17.45 -18.68 -10.41
N ILE A 131 -17.99 -17.87 -9.50
CA ILE A 131 -17.63 -17.91 -8.07
C ILE A 131 -18.07 -19.23 -7.45
N GLN A 132 -19.32 -19.66 -7.67
CA GLN A 132 -19.86 -20.92 -7.15
C GLN A 132 -19.05 -22.13 -7.60
N GLN A 133 -18.68 -22.18 -8.90
CA GLN A 133 -17.87 -23.26 -9.46
C GLN A 133 -16.43 -23.25 -8.94
N SER A 134 -15.83 -22.07 -8.75
CA SER A 134 -14.42 -21.98 -8.33
C SER A 134 -14.23 -22.25 -6.85
N PHE A 135 -15.17 -21.79 -6.02
CA PHE A 135 -15.10 -21.95 -4.57
C PHE A 135 -15.95 -23.12 -4.05
N GLN A 136 -16.63 -23.85 -4.94
CA GLN A 136 -17.47 -25.02 -4.63
C GLN A 136 -18.49 -24.70 -3.51
N CYS A 137 -19.23 -23.61 -3.70
CA CYS A 137 -20.11 -23.02 -2.69
C CYS A 137 -21.45 -22.57 -3.30
N CYS A 138 -22.49 -22.43 -2.47
CA CYS A 138 -23.83 -22.03 -2.93
C CYS A 138 -24.38 -20.84 -2.11
N GLY A 139 -24.77 -19.75 -2.79
CA GLY A 139 -25.19 -18.51 -2.12
C GLY A 139 -24.04 -17.81 -1.39
N TYR A 140 -24.32 -16.85 -0.52
CA TYR A 140 -23.27 -16.08 0.16
C TYR A 140 -23.17 -16.39 1.66
N PHE A 141 -24.21 -16.05 2.43
CA PHE A 141 -24.27 -16.40 3.85
C PHE A 141 -24.69 -17.85 4.04
N ASN A 142 -25.72 -18.24 3.29
CA ASN A 142 -26.29 -19.57 3.18
C ASN A 142 -26.76 -19.76 1.74
N SER A 143 -27.21 -20.97 1.40
CA SER A 143 -27.75 -21.28 0.07
C SER A 143 -28.91 -20.38 -0.35
N THR A 144 -29.68 -19.83 0.59
CA THR A 144 -30.85 -18.98 0.30
C THR A 144 -30.58 -17.47 0.35
N THR A 145 -29.39 -17.02 0.76
CA THR A 145 -29.11 -15.58 0.97
C THR A 145 -27.75 -15.15 0.40
N PRO A 146 -27.70 -14.49 -0.77
CA PRO A 146 -28.78 -14.40 -1.76
C PRO A 146 -29.06 -15.78 -2.37
N ALA A 147 -30.18 -15.92 -3.08
CA ALA A 147 -30.50 -17.18 -3.76
C ALA A 147 -29.37 -17.57 -4.72
N PHE A 148 -28.90 -18.81 -4.59
CA PHE A 148 -27.87 -19.36 -5.46
C PHE A 148 -28.35 -19.40 -6.92
N VAL A 149 -27.42 -19.24 -7.87
CA VAL A 149 -27.73 -19.45 -9.29
C VAL A 149 -27.56 -20.93 -9.61
N THR A 150 -28.49 -21.50 -10.37
CA THR A 150 -28.44 -22.91 -10.76
C THR A 150 -27.29 -23.18 -11.73
N ASP A 151 -26.42 -24.08 -11.33
CA ASP A 151 -25.25 -24.53 -12.10
C ASP A 151 -24.89 -25.99 -11.76
N ALA A 152 -23.74 -26.45 -12.24
CA ALA A 152 -23.27 -27.82 -11.99
C ALA A 152 -22.94 -28.09 -10.51
N THR A 153 -22.58 -27.05 -9.73
CA THR A 153 -22.23 -27.16 -8.31
C THR A 153 -23.48 -27.13 -7.43
N CYS A 154 -24.47 -26.30 -7.80
CA CYS A 154 -25.74 -26.10 -7.12
C CYS A 154 -26.91 -26.42 -8.07
N PRO A 155 -27.15 -27.70 -8.43
CA PRO A 155 -28.15 -28.07 -9.43
C PRO A 155 -29.59 -27.98 -8.91
N SER A 156 -29.79 -28.12 -7.60
CA SER A 156 -31.10 -28.06 -6.95
C SER A 156 -30.99 -27.45 -5.55
N PRO A 157 -32.10 -26.92 -4.99
CA PRO A 157 -32.11 -26.40 -3.62
C PRO A 157 -31.71 -27.43 -2.57
N ALA A 158 -32.07 -28.71 -2.79
CA ALA A 158 -31.69 -29.81 -1.90
C ALA A 158 -30.16 -30.02 -1.93
N ALA A 159 -29.55 -30.06 -3.11
CA ALA A 159 -28.10 -30.16 -3.24
C ALA A 159 -27.40 -28.93 -2.65
N ALA A 160 -27.92 -27.72 -2.91
CA ALA A 160 -27.35 -26.47 -2.41
C ALA A 160 -27.41 -26.35 -0.87
N SER A 161 -28.40 -26.97 -0.21
CA SER A 161 -28.49 -26.98 1.26
C SER A 161 -27.41 -27.82 1.96
N LEU A 162 -26.75 -28.72 1.23
CA LEU A 162 -25.65 -29.55 1.75
C LEU A 162 -24.29 -28.83 1.62
N VAL A 163 -24.26 -27.71 0.91
CA VAL A 163 -23.04 -26.94 0.63
C VAL A 163 -23.06 -25.64 1.44
N THR A 164 -21.90 -25.21 1.89
CA THR A 164 -21.74 -23.96 2.64
C THR A 164 -21.86 -22.73 1.72
N GLY A 165 -22.20 -21.58 2.32
CA GLY A 165 -22.20 -20.30 1.61
C GLY A 165 -20.82 -19.89 1.14
N CYS A 166 -20.74 -19.11 0.06
CA CYS A 166 -19.46 -18.63 -0.49
C CYS A 166 -18.73 -17.62 0.40
N GLY A 167 -19.43 -16.95 1.32
CA GLY A 167 -18.88 -15.86 2.14
C GLY A 167 -17.58 -16.21 2.89
N PRO A 168 -17.51 -17.33 3.65
CA PRO A 168 -16.28 -17.74 4.31
C PRO A 168 -15.12 -18.04 3.36
N ALA A 169 -15.38 -18.72 2.24
CA ALA A 169 -14.33 -19.07 1.26
C ALA A 169 -13.78 -17.83 0.54
N ILE A 170 -14.68 -16.93 0.11
CA ILE A 170 -14.33 -15.64 -0.47
C ILE A 170 -13.56 -14.78 0.55
N SER A 171 -14.02 -14.74 1.80
CA SER A 171 -13.37 -13.96 2.86
C SER A 171 -11.97 -14.47 3.16
N ASN A 172 -11.76 -15.79 3.20
CA ASN A 172 -10.44 -16.36 3.43
C ASN A 172 -9.46 -15.99 2.29
N PHE A 173 -9.90 -16.16 1.03
CA PHE A 173 -9.11 -15.77 -0.13
C PHE A 173 -8.77 -14.27 -0.13
N SER A 174 -9.77 -13.43 0.14
CA SER A 174 -9.62 -11.97 0.13
C SER A 174 -8.77 -11.47 1.28
N ASN A 175 -8.88 -12.08 2.47
CA ASN A 175 -8.07 -11.72 3.62
C ASN A 175 -6.59 -12.00 3.37
N ILE A 176 -6.22 -13.16 2.80
CA ILE A 176 -4.81 -13.43 2.45
C ILE A 176 -4.26 -12.35 1.50
N PHE A 177 -5.08 -11.93 0.54
CA PHE A 177 -4.69 -10.89 -0.42
C PHE A 177 -4.55 -9.51 0.24
N LEU A 178 -5.53 -9.12 1.05
CA LEU A 178 -5.53 -7.85 1.79
C LEU A 178 -4.39 -7.79 2.83
N ASP A 179 -4.14 -8.90 3.52
CA ASP A 179 -3.09 -9.05 4.54
C ASP A 179 -1.73 -8.72 3.96
N ASN A 180 -1.41 -9.24 2.77
CA ASN A 180 -0.16 -8.93 2.09
C ASN A 180 -0.05 -7.45 1.73
N ILE A 181 -1.14 -6.82 1.29
CA ILE A 181 -1.13 -5.42 0.85
C ILE A 181 -1.00 -4.47 2.03
N PHE A 182 -1.84 -4.58 3.05
CA PHE A 182 -1.72 -3.68 4.19
C PHE A 182 -0.39 -3.87 4.93
N THR A 183 0.14 -5.10 4.97
CA THR A 183 1.47 -5.36 5.56
C THR A 183 2.56 -4.64 4.77
N ALA A 184 2.49 -4.67 3.44
CA ALA A 184 3.40 -3.90 2.59
C ALA A 184 3.27 -2.39 2.84
N LEU A 185 2.04 -1.85 2.95
CA LEU A 185 1.80 -0.44 3.27
C LEU A 185 2.43 -0.05 4.62
N PHE A 186 2.24 -0.84 5.68
CA PHE A 186 2.89 -0.57 6.96
C PHE A 186 4.42 -0.70 6.90
N GLY A 187 4.93 -1.61 6.07
CA GLY A 187 6.37 -1.71 5.76
C GLY A 187 6.91 -0.43 5.14
N MET A 188 6.18 0.18 4.20
CA MET A 188 6.53 1.47 3.59
C MET A 188 6.56 2.60 4.62
N VAL A 189 5.55 2.67 5.51
CA VAL A 189 5.55 3.63 6.64
C VAL A 189 6.79 3.43 7.53
N GLY A 190 7.21 2.19 7.74
CA GLY A 190 8.46 1.90 8.45
C GLY A 190 9.69 2.50 7.78
N VAL A 191 9.79 2.43 6.44
CA VAL A 191 10.85 3.07 5.66
C VAL A 191 10.80 4.59 5.80
N ASP A 192 9.60 5.20 5.75
CA ASP A 192 9.42 6.64 5.91
C ASP A 192 9.95 7.13 7.27
N VAL A 193 9.63 6.40 8.35
CA VAL A 193 10.10 6.72 9.70
C VAL A 193 11.63 6.61 9.79
N ILE A 194 12.22 5.56 9.21
CA ILE A 194 13.68 5.40 9.17
C ILE A 194 14.33 6.56 8.42
N LEU A 195 13.77 6.98 7.28
CA LEU A 195 14.30 8.11 6.51
C LEU A 195 14.18 9.42 7.29
N ILE A 196 13.06 9.68 7.96
CA ILE A 196 12.88 10.88 8.81
C ILE A 196 13.96 10.93 9.91
N LEU A 197 14.21 9.81 10.58
CA LEU A 197 15.26 9.72 11.59
C LEU A 197 16.66 9.93 10.98
N ALA A 198 16.93 9.33 9.82
CA ALA A 198 18.20 9.50 9.12
C ALA A 198 18.44 10.95 8.67
N ILE A 199 17.39 11.65 8.21
CA ILE A 199 17.44 13.08 7.88
C ILE A 199 17.71 13.91 9.13
N ALA A 200 17.07 13.61 10.27
CA ALA A 200 17.29 14.32 11.52
C ALA A 200 18.75 14.16 12.02
N CYS A 201 19.29 12.94 11.97
CA CYS A 201 20.69 12.66 12.28
C CYS A 201 21.64 13.41 11.35
N PHE A 202 21.36 13.42 10.04
CA PHE A 202 22.18 14.12 9.06
C PHE A 202 22.17 15.64 9.26
N LEU A 203 21.01 16.23 9.52
CA LEU A 203 20.88 17.66 9.84
C LEU A 203 21.66 18.06 11.10
N LYS A 204 21.72 17.17 12.10
CA LYS A 204 22.53 17.39 13.30
C LYS A 204 24.02 17.33 12.98
N ASP A 205 24.48 16.35 12.21
CA ASP A 205 25.89 16.23 11.77
C ASP A 205 26.33 17.45 10.96
N LEU A 206 25.52 17.94 10.03
CA LEU A 206 25.77 19.19 9.30
C LEU A 206 25.89 20.39 10.26
N GLY A 207 25.04 20.43 11.29
CA GLY A 207 25.08 21.48 12.31
C GLY A 207 26.35 21.49 13.13
N GLU A 208 26.84 20.31 13.51
CA GLU A 208 28.08 20.17 14.26
C GLU A 208 29.29 20.55 13.40
N ARG A 209 29.35 20.08 12.15
CA ARG A 209 30.42 20.43 11.19
C ARG A 209 30.53 21.93 10.95
N GLU A 210 29.39 22.61 10.76
CA GLU A 210 29.38 24.05 10.54
C GLU A 210 29.83 24.83 11.78
N ARG A 211 29.48 24.35 12.98
CA ARG A 211 29.98 24.93 14.23
C ARG A 211 31.49 24.75 14.37
N TYR A 212 32.04 23.57 14.04
CA TYR A 212 33.47 23.33 14.07
C TYR A 212 34.21 24.20 13.05
N ARG A 213 33.66 24.38 11.83
CA ARG A 213 34.21 25.32 10.85
C ARG A 213 34.30 26.75 11.41
N HIS A 214 33.25 27.23 12.06
CA HIS A 214 33.28 28.56 12.70
C HIS A 214 34.25 28.68 13.88
N ILE A 215 34.55 27.58 14.56
CA ILE A 215 35.57 27.54 15.61
C ILE A 215 36.97 27.61 14.97
N ASP A 216 37.22 26.82 13.92
CA ASP A 216 38.49 26.81 13.19
C ASP A 216 38.79 28.16 12.52
N GLU A 217 37.76 28.82 11.97
CA GLU A 217 37.85 30.18 11.44
C GLU A 217 38.28 31.20 12.52
N LYS A 218 37.82 31.02 13.77
CA LYS A 218 38.16 31.92 14.89
C LYS A 218 39.53 31.63 15.50
N SER A 219 39.97 30.37 15.50
CA SER A 219 41.26 29.95 16.07
C SER A 219 42.45 30.16 15.12
N GLY A 220 42.23 30.72 13.93
CA GLY A 220 43.29 31.09 12.98
C GLY A 220 43.88 29.89 12.22
N TYR A 221 43.35 28.69 12.41
CA TYR A 221 43.69 27.51 11.62
C TYR A 221 42.97 27.59 10.26
N ARG A 222 43.45 28.46 9.38
CA ARG A 222 43.10 28.41 7.96
C ARG A 222 43.91 27.28 7.33
N GLN A 223 43.39 26.05 7.38
CA GLN A 223 43.92 25.01 6.50
C GLN A 223 43.52 25.38 5.07
N ILE A 224 44.54 25.72 4.27
CA ILE A 224 44.49 25.95 2.82
C ILE A 224 44.06 24.65 2.15
#